data_AF-A0AB36AF47-F1
#
_entry.id   AF-A0AB36AF47-F1
#
_cell.length_a   1.000
_cell.length_b   1.000
_cell.length_c   1.000
_cell.angle_alpha   90.00
_cell.angle_beta   90.00
_cell.angle_gamma   90.00
#
_symmetry.space_group_name_H-M   'P 1'
#
loop_
_entity.id
_entity.type
_entity.pdbx_description
1 polymer ?
#
loop_
_entity_poly.entity_id
_entity_poly.type
_entity_poly.pdbx_seq_one_letter_code
_entity_poly.pdbx_strand_id
1 'polypeptide(L)'
;MSNIDELRKSINYLINQKDNSDHLVDKFHTLMYLQKTICNSIIYNDYGYKTIYAPNSAPVLRSSYFLPRNNSYRNIDMYTNPIFIRSEDVAFITMPWNNNRIIDNLRGIGNDADNPFDATNSNIANLYIYPLGIVLVSSGNHSQLSGLLKSELNQIKVNGIYDISEELLKDKDGQFVNFFGSAKENTLIEKWQALMEIGKYLLKYNEFPSQIVDCIEKERGKRNKDNNKTLGSMTYKDKVLSEFSNSAYLRLTGEPNFDHVPGTISDLWRNVQSLSINEASDSEWKTLYEKLKKEFDKLK
;
A
#
# COMPACT_ATOMS: atom_id res chain seq x y z
N MET A 1 6.37 -30.25 3.02
CA MET A 1 5.64 -29.01 3.35
C MET A 1 6.27 -27.91 2.51
N SER A 2 5.53 -27.22 1.63
CA SER A 2 6.10 -26.08 0.93
C SER A 2 6.30 -24.95 1.96
N ASN A 3 7.38 -24.18 1.84
CA ASN A 3 7.68 -23.03 2.73
C ASN A 3 6.57 -21.95 2.75
N ILE A 4 5.51 -22.11 1.95
CA ILE A 4 4.51 -21.08 1.69
C ILE A 4 3.26 -21.20 2.57
N ASP A 5 2.89 -22.42 2.94
CA ASP A 5 1.84 -22.65 3.94
C ASP A 5 2.23 -21.98 5.28
N GLU A 6 3.53 -21.92 5.57
CA GLU A 6 4.10 -21.24 6.74
C GLU A 6 4.05 -19.70 6.65
N LEU A 7 4.18 -19.11 5.45
CA LEU A 7 4.05 -17.66 5.27
C LEU A 7 2.62 -17.20 5.55
N ARG A 8 1.62 -17.87 4.96
CA ARG A 8 0.21 -17.56 5.21
C ARG A 8 -0.19 -17.85 6.66
N LYS A 9 0.33 -18.93 7.26
CA LYS A 9 0.16 -19.17 8.72
C LYS A 9 0.72 -18.04 9.56
N SER A 10 1.90 -17.51 9.21
CA SER A 10 2.51 -16.38 9.93
C SER A 10 1.68 -15.09 9.80
N ILE A 11 1.19 -14.80 8.60
CA ILE A 11 0.29 -13.66 8.36
C ILE A 11 -1.02 -13.82 9.14
N ASN A 12 -1.65 -14.99 9.06
CA ASN A 12 -2.90 -15.27 9.76
C ASN A 12 -2.71 -15.28 11.29
N TYR A 13 -1.57 -15.76 11.78
CA TYR A 13 -1.21 -15.69 13.20
C TYR A 13 -1.21 -14.23 13.67
N LEU A 14 -0.57 -13.33 12.94
CA LEU A 14 -0.57 -11.89 13.26
C LEU A 14 -1.97 -11.29 13.15
N ILE A 15 -2.67 -11.51 12.04
CA ILE A 15 -4.00 -10.93 11.78
C ILE A 15 -5.00 -11.33 12.89
N ASN A 16 -4.98 -12.60 13.32
CA ASN A 16 -5.94 -13.15 14.29
C ASN A 16 -5.64 -12.80 15.75
N GLN A 17 -4.50 -12.20 16.07
CA GLN A 17 -4.25 -11.68 17.43
C GLN A 17 -5.25 -10.56 17.76
N LYS A 18 -5.68 -10.48 19.02
CA LYS A 18 -6.60 -9.42 19.49
C LYS A 18 -6.01 -8.04 19.20
N ASP A 19 -6.83 -7.15 18.66
CA ASP A 19 -6.45 -5.77 18.38
C ASP A 19 -6.60 -4.94 19.68
N ASN A 20 -5.50 -4.61 20.34
CA ASN A 20 -5.42 -3.49 21.30
C ASN A 20 -4.57 -2.37 20.68
N SER A 21 -4.67 -1.13 21.17
CA SER A 21 -4.11 0.05 20.49
C SER A 21 -2.60 -0.03 20.24
N ASP A 22 -1.84 -0.59 21.18
CA ASP A 22 -0.38 -0.62 21.11
C ASP A 22 0.09 -1.74 20.16
N HIS A 23 -0.54 -2.92 20.21
CA HIS A 23 -0.22 -4.00 19.27
C HIS A 23 -0.70 -3.73 17.85
N LEU A 24 -1.65 -2.81 17.65
CA LEU A 24 -2.22 -2.55 16.33
C LEU A 24 -1.19 -1.87 15.40
N VAL A 25 -0.45 -0.88 15.92
CA VAL A 25 0.60 -0.18 15.17
C VAL A 25 1.75 -1.14 14.83
N ASP A 26 2.22 -1.88 15.82
CA ASP A 26 3.25 -2.90 15.64
C ASP A 26 2.82 -3.94 14.60
N LYS A 27 1.55 -4.35 14.62
CA LYS A 27 0.99 -5.28 13.65
C LYS A 27 0.98 -4.68 12.24
N PHE A 28 0.59 -3.41 12.06
CA PHE A 28 0.65 -2.75 10.75
C PHE A 28 2.08 -2.66 10.21
N HIS A 29 3.02 -2.20 11.04
CA HIS A 29 4.43 -2.15 10.65
C HIS A 29 4.95 -3.53 10.27
N THR A 30 4.65 -4.55 11.08
CA THR A 30 5.05 -5.93 10.80
C THR A 30 4.46 -6.43 9.47
N LEU A 31 3.17 -6.20 9.22
CA LEU A 31 2.53 -6.59 7.96
C LEU A 31 3.11 -5.85 6.75
N MET A 32 3.44 -4.56 6.90
CA MET A 32 4.12 -3.77 5.87
C MET A 32 5.52 -4.33 5.56
N TYR A 33 6.28 -4.72 6.59
CA TYR A 33 7.59 -5.37 6.39
C TYR A 33 7.47 -6.74 5.73
N LEU A 34 6.47 -7.54 6.11
CA LEU A 34 6.18 -8.81 5.43
C LEU A 34 5.82 -8.59 3.96
N GLN A 35 4.99 -7.59 3.68
CA GLN A 35 4.63 -7.20 2.32
C GLN A 35 5.86 -6.80 1.50
N LYS A 36 6.72 -5.93 2.04
CA LYS A 36 7.98 -5.54 1.40
C LYS A 36 8.89 -6.73 1.18
N THR A 37 9.01 -7.65 2.14
CA THR A 37 9.76 -8.90 1.97
C THR A 37 9.23 -9.75 0.82
N ILE A 38 7.91 -9.90 0.72
CA ILE A 38 7.28 -10.63 -0.40
C ILE A 38 7.60 -9.93 -1.73
N CYS A 39 7.39 -8.62 -1.83
CA CYS A 39 7.69 -7.83 -3.03
C CYS A 39 9.18 -7.87 -3.42
N ASN A 40 10.09 -7.78 -2.45
CA ASN A 40 11.53 -7.95 -2.67
C ASN A 40 11.86 -9.36 -3.15
N SER A 41 11.21 -10.39 -2.61
CA SER A 41 11.39 -11.76 -3.10
C SER A 41 10.94 -11.89 -4.55
N ILE A 42 9.87 -11.20 -4.96
CA ILE A 42 9.43 -11.14 -6.35
C ILE A 42 10.55 -10.47 -7.15
N ILE A 43 10.95 -9.24 -6.80
CA ILE A 43 11.99 -8.49 -7.53
C ILE A 43 13.28 -9.30 -7.69
N TYR A 44 13.87 -9.77 -6.60
CA TYR A 44 15.21 -10.34 -6.65
C TYR A 44 15.23 -11.80 -7.11
N ASN A 45 14.31 -12.63 -6.62
CA ASN A 45 14.32 -14.07 -6.93
C ASN A 45 13.60 -14.37 -8.25
N ASP A 46 12.47 -13.71 -8.51
CA ASP A 46 11.63 -14.04 -9.67
C ASP A 46 11.92 -13.18 -10.90
N TYR A 47 12.50 -11.99 -10.75
CA TYR A 47 12.77 -11.10 -11.88
C TYR A 47 14.26 -10.85 -12.07
N GLY A 48 14.88 -10.07 -11.19
CA GLY A 48 16.27 -9.63 -11.30
C GLY A 48 17.23 -10.79 -11.53
N TYR A 49 17.26 -11.77 -10.63
CA TYR A 49 18.19 -12.90 -10.74
C TYR A 49 17.91 -13.76 -11.98
N LYS A 50 16.65 -14.14 -12.23
CA LYS A 50 16.26 -14.94 -13.41
C LYS A 50 16.61 -14.22 -14.71
N THR A 51 16.42 -12.90 -14.79
CA THR A 51 16.73 -12.11 -15.99
C THR A 51 18.22 -12.03 -16.25
N ILE A 52 19.03 -11.86 -15.20
CA ILE A 52 20.49 -11.87 -15.31
C ILE A 52 20.99 -13.24 -15.80
N TYR A 53 20.43 -14.31 -15.24
CA TYR A 53 20.80 -15.69 -15.60
C TYR A 53 20.31 -16.11 -16.99
N ALA A 54 19.11 -15.67 -17.40
CA ALA A 54 18.46 -16.00 -18.66
C ALA A 54 18.05 -14.71 -19.41
N PRO A 55 18.92 -14.18 -20.29
CA PRO A 55 18.68 -12.96 -21.06
C PRO A 55 17.35 -12.98 -21.81
N ASN A 56 16.57 -11.90 -21.72
CA ASN A 56 15.23 -11.75 -22.34
C ASN A 56 14.16 -12.75 -21.86
N SER A 57 14.37 -13.39 -20.71
CA SER A 57 13.49 -14.47 -20.21
C SER A 57 12.80 -14.14 -18.89
N ALA A 58 12.69 -12.85 -18.53
CA ALA A 58 11.97 -12.50 -17.30
C ALA A 58 10.55 -13.07 -17.36
N PRO A 59 10.10 -13.81 -16.34
CA PRO A 59 8.72 -14.26 -16.30
C PRO A 59 7.80 -13.06 -16.44
N VAL A 60 6.68 -13.20 -17.15
CA VAL A 60 5.76 -12.08 -17.33
C VAL A 60 4.95 -11.92 -16.04
N LEU A 61 5.28 -10.91 -15.20
CA LEU A 61 4.28 -10.44 -14.23
C LEU A 61 3.26 -9.67 -15.05
N ARG A 62 2.08 -10.25 -15.23
CA ARG A 62 1.00 -9.49 -15.84
C ARG A 62 0.48 -8.55 -14.77
N SER A 63 0.52 -7.25 -15.01
CA SER A 63 -0.16 -6.27 -14.14
C SER A 63 -1.64 -6.64 -13.92
N SER A 64 -2.24 -7.34 -14.90
CA SER A 64 -3.58 -7.91 -14.79
C SER A 64 -3.75 -8.94 -13.68
N TYR A 65 -2.70 -9.59 -13.16
CA TYR A 65 -2.81 -10.51 -12.03
C TYR A 65 -3.38 -9.83 -10.77
N PHE A 66 -3.14 -8.53 -10.62
CA PHE A 66 -3.69 -7.73 -9.53
C PHE A 66 -5.13 -7.28 -9.79
N LEU A 67 -5.65 -7.49 -11.00
CA LEU A 67 -6.97 -7.04 -11.41
C LEU A 67 -8.04 -8.13 -11.24
N PRO A 68 -9.29 -7.71 -10.96
CA PRO A 68 -10.42 -8.61 -10.93
C PRO A 68 -10.83 -9.00 -12.37
N ARG A 69 -11.36 -10.22 -12.52
CA ARG A 69 -11.80 -10.80 -13.80
C ARG A 69 -13.05 -10.15 -14.38
N ASN A 70 -13.86 -9.54 -13.52
CA ASN A 70 -15.16 -8.94 -13.86
C ASN A 70 -15.08 -7.43 -14.19
N ASN A 71 -13.87 -6.86 -14.30
CA ASN A 71 -13.63 -5.43 -14.46
C ASN A 71 -14.22 -4.56 -13.33
N SER A 72 -14.55 -5.12 -12.16
CA SER A 72 -14.99 -4.39 -10.97
C SER A 72 -13.80 -3.78 -10.21
N TYR A 73 -13.00 -2.98 -10.93
CA TYR A 73 -11.97 -2.11 -10.38
C TYR A 73 -12.16 -0.70 -10.91
N ARG A 74 -11.61 0.29 -10.21
CA ARG A 74 -11.59 1.67 -10.70
C ARG A 74 -10.18 2.02 -11.12
N ASN A 75 -10.05 2.58 -12.32
CA ASN A 75 -8.83 3.16 -12.81
C ASN A 75 -8.90 4.67 -12.61
N ILE A 76 -8.01 5.20 -11.77
CA ILE A 76 -7.84 6.64 -11.56
C ILE A 76 -6.57 7.03 -12.31
N ASP A 77 -6.74 7.77 -13.41
CA ASP A 77 -5.63 8.29 -14.22
C ASP A 77 -5.03 9.55 -13.57
N MET A 78 -3.71 9.53 -13.38
CA MET A 78 -2.93 10.62 -12.80
C MET A 78 -1.70 10.95 -13.65
N TYR A 79 -1.69 10.62 -14.94
CA TYR A 79 -0.53 10.90 -15.81
C TYR A 79 -0.19 12.39 -15.90
N THR A 80 -1.20 13.26 -15.90
CA THR A 80 -1.01 14.72 -15.98
C THR A 80 -0.70 15.38 -14.65
N ASN A 81 -1.09 14.76 -13.52
CA ASN A 81 -0.85 15.28 -12.18
C ASN A 81 -0.56 14.12 -11.21
N PRO A 82 0.65 13.52 -11.28
CA PRO A 82 1.00 12.35 -10.49
C PRO A 82 1.15 12.70 -9.01
N ILE A 83 0.90 11.71 -8.14
CA ILE A 83 1.22 11.81 -6.72
C ILE A 83 2.66 11.34 -6.49
N PHE A 84 3.37 11.99 -5.59
CA PHE A 84 4.65 11.51 -5.09
C PHE A 84 4.48 11.03 -3.65
N ILE A 85 4.87 9.78 -3.39
CA ILE A 85 4.87 9.16 -2.05
C ILE A 85 6.29 8.73 -1.67
N ARG A 86 6.57 8.62 -0.37
CA ARG A 86 7.87 8.12 0.09
C ARG A 86 8.00 6.63 -0.19
N SER A 87 9.17 6.19 -0.63
CA SER A 87 9.42 4.77 -0.89
C SER A 87 9.37 3.90 0.36
N GLU A 88 9.64 4.50 1.53
CA GLU A 88 9.54 3.83 2.83
C GLU A 88 8.10 3.53 3.26
N ASP A 89 7.09 4.18 2.69
CA ASP A 89 5.68 3.97 3.10
C ASP A 89 4.99 2.86 2.29
N VAL A 90 5.66 2.30 1.28
CA VAL A 90 5.02 1.37 0.32
C VAL A 90 5.90 0.20 -0.05
N ALA A 91 5.26 -0.90 -0.43
CA ALA A 91 5.95 -1.95 -1.16
C ALA A 91 6.00 -1.62 -2.65
N PHE A 92 7.08 -2.01 -3.31
CA PHE A 92 7.37 -1.63 -4.69
C PHE A 92 7.83 -2.86 -5.47
N ILE A 93 7.37 -3.02 -6.72
CA ILE A 93 7.75 -4.15 -7.59
C ILE A 93 8.23 -3.61 -8.94
N THR A 94 9.54 -3.71 -9.16
CA THR A 94 10.16 -3.54 -10.49
C THR A 94 10.10 -4.84 -11.29
N MET A 95 9.82 -4.76 -12.58
CA MET A 95 9.77 -5.92 -13.48
C MET A 95 10.81 -5.78 -14.61
N PRO A 96 12.12 -5.86 -14.30
CA PRO A 96 13.16 -5.83 -15.32
C PRO A 96 13.03 -7.05 -16.24
N TRP A 97 13.33 -6.87 -17.53
CA TRP A 97 13.09 -7.92 -18.55
C TRP A 97 14.23 -8.14 -19.55
N ASN A 98 15.35 -7.43 -19.40
CA ASN A 98 16.49 -7.53 -20.31
C ASN A 98 17.78 -7.32 -19.50
N ASN A 99 18.68 -8.30 -19.55
CA ASN A 99 19.91 -8.33 -18.76
C ASN A 99 20.86 -7.20 -19.14
N ASN A 100 21.06 -6.93 -20.43
CA ASN A 100 21.94 -5.86 -20.90
C ASN A 100 21.43 -4.52 -20.38
N ARG A 101 20.12 -4.28 -20.46
CA ARG A 101 19.51 -3.08 -19.88
C ARG A 101 19.66 -3.01 -18.37
N ILE A 102 19.54 -4.11 -17.62
CA ILE A 102 19.85 -4.11 -16.18
C ILE A 102 21.29 -3.65 -15.97
N ILE A 103 22.26 -4.29 -16.64
CA ILE A 103 23.69 -4.02 -16.49
C ILE A 103 24.02 -2.57 -16.89
N ASP A 104 23.50 -2.10 -18.02
CA ASP A 104 23.75 -0.76 -18.54
C ASP A 104 23.17 0.32 -17.62
N ASN A 105 21.96 0.10 -17.06
CA ASN A 105 21.36 1.04 -16.12
C ASN A 105 22.12 1.02 -14.78
N LEU A 106 22.58 -0.15 -14.31
CA LEU A 106 23.43 -0.23 -13.12
C LEU A 106 24.78 0.48 -13.30
N ARG A 107 25.33 0.52 -14.51
CA ARG A 107 26.56 1.27 -14.82
C ARG A 107 26.33 2.76 -15.00
N GLY A 108 25.18 3.14 -15.57
CA GLY A 108 24.95 4.50 -16.06
C GLY A 108 23.98 5.35 -15.24
N ILE A 109 23.32 4.79 -14.22
CA ILE A 109 22.39 5.54 -13.34
C ILE A 109 22.82 5.35 -11.90
N GLY A 110 22.95 6.45 -11.18
CA GLY A 110 23.37 6.55 -9.79
C GLY A 110 24.31 7.72 -9.56
N ASN A 111 24.43 8.14 -8.31
CA ASN A 111 25.41 9.13 -7.86
C ASN A 111 26.85 8.67 -8.16
N ASP A 112 27.11 7.37 -8.12
CA ASP A 112 28.40 6.76 -8.48
C ASP A 112 28.75 6.87 -9.97
N ALA A 113 27.77 7.21 -10.81
CA ALA A 113 27.92 7.39 -12.26
C ALA A 113 27.73 8.85 -12.70
N ASP A 114 27.74 9.81 -11.77
CA ASP A 114 27.41 11.23 -12.01
C ASP A 114 26.06 11.43 -12.74
N ASN A 115 25.13 10.49 -12.56
CA ASN A 115 23.79 10.54 -13.15
C ASN A 115 22.76 10.04 -12.13
N PRO A 116 22.47 10.83 -11.08
CA PRO A 116 21.57 10.43 -10.00
C PRO A 116 20.20 9.99 -10.51
N PHE A 117 19.58 9.03 -9.83
CA PHE A 117 18.24 8.60 -10.22
C PHE A 117 17.21 9.73 -10.05
N ASP A 118 16.47 10.05 -11.13
CA ASP A 118 15.40 11.05 -11.13
C ASP A 118 14.01 10.39 -11.21
N ALA A 119 13.29 10.43 -10.09
CA ALA A 119 11.92 9.91 -9.99
C ALA A 119 10.88 10.72 -10.80
N THR A 120 11.19 11.96 -11.17
CA THR A 120 10.27 12.86 -11.89
C THR A 120 10.28 12.63 -13.40
N ASN A 121 11.35 12.01 -13.91
CA ASN A 121 11.60 11.76 -15.32
C ASN A 121 10.35 11.21 -16.06
N SER A 122 10.13 11.69 -17.29
CA SER A 122 8.94 11.35 -18.09
C SER A 122 8.84 9.86 -18.44
N ASN A 123 9.97 9.15 -18.46
CA ASN A 123 10.01 7.71 -18.70
C ASN A 123 9.65 6.89 -17.46
N ILE A 124 9.49 7.53 -16.29
CA ILE A 124 9.04 6.90 -15.05
C ILE A 124 7.52 6.96 -14.99
N ALA A 125 6.91 5.79 -14.93
CA ALA A 125 5.49 5.64 -14.64
C ALA A 125 5.25 4.46 -13.72
N ASN A 126 4.37 4.65 -12.73
CA ASN A 126 3.98 3.59 -11.80
C ASN A 126 2.49 3.59 -11.52
N LEU A 127 2.00 2.43 -11.10
CA LEU A 127 0.62 2.15 -10.78
C LEU A 127 0.51 1.71 -9.32
N TYR A 128 -0.30 2.39 -8.53
CA TYR A 128 -0.61 1.97 -7.17
C TYR A 128 -1.81 1.01 -7.17
N ILE A 129 -1.68 -0.14 -6.52
CA ILE A 129 -2.78 -1.10 -6.36
C ILE A 129 -3.42 -0.89 -4.98
N TYR A 130 -4.57 -0.24 -4.96
CA TYR A 130 -5.34 -0.02 -3.74
C TYR A 130 -6.38 -1.14 -3.56
N PRO A 131 -6.49 -1.79 -2.40
CA PRO A 131 -5.86 -1.45 -1.12
C PRO A 131 -4.69 -2.38 -0.78
N LEU A 132 -3.92 -2.82 -1.77
CA LEU A 132 -2.77 -3.67 -1.49
C LEU A 132 -1.60 -2.89 -0.91
N GLY A 133 -1.50 -1.57 -1.11
CA GLY A 133 -0.32 -0.83 -0.63
C GLY A 133 0.93 -1.07 -1.47
N ILE A 134 0.75 -1.57 -2.70
CA ILE A 134 1.83 -1.98 -3.60
C ILE A 134 1.85 -1.06 -4.80
N VAL A 135 3.05 -0.60 -5.15
CA VAL A 135 3.31 0.08 -6.40
C VAL A 135 3.94 -0.89 -7.41
N LEU A 136 3.32 -0.98 -8.58
CA LEU A 136 3.83 -1.72 -9.73
C LEU A 136 4.45 -0.74 -10.73
N VAL A 137 5.66 -1.06 -11.20
CA VAL A 137 6.30 -0.27 -12.25
C VAL A 137 5.59 -0.49 -13.59
N SER A 138 5.12 0.57 -14.24
CA SER A 138 4.55 0.48 -15.58
C SER A 138 5.50 0.99 -16.67
N SER A 139 6.46 1.85 -16.33
CA SER A 139 7.53 2.31 -17.21
C SER A 139 8.82 2.60 -16.44
N GLY A 140 9.98 2.51 -17.10
CA GLY A 140 11.27 2.73 -16.44
C GLY A 140 11.73 1.56 -15.57
N ASN A 141 11.33 0.32 -15.88
CA ASN A 141 11.62 -0.87 -15.08
C ASN A 141 13.09 -1.00 -14.65
N HIS A 142 14.04 -0.78 -15.57
CA HIS A 142 15.47 -0.96 -15.33
C HIS A 142 16.11 0.20 -14.59
N SER A 143 15.69 1.44 -14.87
CA SER A 143 16.20 2.63 -14.17
C SER A 143 15.72 2.66 -12.72
N GLN A 144 14.45 2.33 -12.48
CA GLN A 144 13.90 2.23 -11.12
C GLN A 144 14.52 1.09 -10.33
N LEU A 145 14.84 -0.06 -10.97
CA LEU A 145 15.61 -1.12 -10.32
C LEU A 145 17.01 -0.63 -9.90
N SER A 146 17.67 0.16 -10.75
CA SER A 146 19.00 0.70 -10.43
C SER A 146 18.94 1.68 -9.27
N GLY A 147 17.97 2.61 -9.28
CA GLY A 147 17.72 3.51 -8.15
C GLY A 147 17.39 2.75 -6.86
N LEU A 148 16.60 1.67 -6.93
CA LEU A 148 16.31 0.82 -5.77
C LEU A 148 17.57 0.15 -5.21
N LEU A 149 18.37 -0.50 -6.07
CA LEU A 149 19.57 -1.24 -5.68
C LEU A 149 20.68 -0.34 -5.13
N LYS A 150 20.75 0.90 -5.61
CA LYS A 150 21.72 1.91 -5.15
C LYS A 150 21.21 2.75 -3.98
N SER A 151 20.02 2.43 -3.44
CA SER A 151 19.39 3.18 -2.34
C SER A 151 19.14 4.66 -2.65
N GLU A 152 18.82 4.97 -3.91
CA GLU A 152 18.51 6.33 -4.40
C GLU A 152 17.01 6.54 -4.67
N LEU A 153 16.22 5.47 -4.58
CA LEU A 153 14.76 5.53 -4.75
C LEU A 153 14.10 6.02 -3.46
N ASN A 154 14.13 7.34 -3.20
CA ASN A 154 13.53 7.96 -2.00
C ASN A 154 12.05 8.33 -2.18
N GLN A 155 11.65 8.62 -3.41
CA GLN A 155 10.27 8.98 -3.76
C GLN A 155 9.78 8.13 -4.93
N ILE A 156 8.49 7.81 -4.89
CA ILE A 156 7.79 7.03 -5.91
C ILE A 156 6.73 7.91 -6.56
N LYS A 157 6.87 8.11 -7.88
CA LYS A 157 5.89 8.79 -8.73
C LYS A 157 4.74 7.83 -9.06
N VAL A 158 3.52 8.16 -8.68
CA VAL A 158 2.30 7.39 -8.93
C VAL A 158 1.49 8.07 -10.03
N ASN A 159 1.37 7.39 -11.17
CA ASN A 159 0.68 7.88 -12.37
C ASN A 159 -0.72 7.32 -12.54
N GLY A 160 -1.08 6.32 -11.74
CA GLY A 160 -2.43 5.81 -11.71
C GLY A 160 -2.68 4.98 -10.47
N ILE A 161 -3.96 4.80 -10.15
CA ILE A 161 -4.41 3.95 -9.05
C ILE A 161 -5.44 2.96 -9.58
N TYR A 162 -5.22 1.68 -9.31
CA TYR A 162 -6.25 0.66 -9.46
C TYR A 162 -6.88 0.37 -8.10
N ASP A 163 -8.10 0.88 -7.90
CA ASP A 163 -8.93 0.57 -6.73
C ASP A 163 -9.68 -0.75 -6.98
N ILE A 164 -9.18 -1.82 -6.38
CA ILE A 164 -9.76 -3.18 -6.40
C ILE A 164 -10.52 -3.50 -5.10
N SER A 165 -10.72 -2.52 -4.20
CA SER A 165 -11.24 -2.77 -2.85
C SER A 165 -12.63 -3.41 -2.83
N GLU A 166 -13.50 -3.03 -3.77
CA GLU A 166 -14.84 -3.60 -3.87
C GLU A 166 -14.79 -5.11 -4.12
N GLU A 167 -13.95 -5.56 -5.05
CA GLU A 167 -13.81 -6.98 -5.37
C GLU A 167 -13.04 -7.73 -4.29
N LEU A 168 -12.04 -7.08 -3.70
CA LEU A 168 -11.23 -7.69 -2.65
C LEU A 168 -12.06 -8.07 -1.41
N LEU A 169 -13.05 -7.24 -1.04
CA LEU A 169 -13.94 -7.49 0.09
C LEU A 169 -14.96 -8.61 -0.16
N LYS A 170 -15.21 -8.99 -1.42
CA LYS A 170 -16.12 -10.11 -1.76
C LYS A 170 -15.49 -11.46 -1.47
N ASP A 171 -14.16 -11.54 -1.43
CA ASP A 171 -13.45 -12.77 -1.08
C ASP A 171 -13.62 -13.09 0.41
N LYS A 172 -14.20 -14.24 0.73
CA LYS A 172 -14.36 -14.74 2.10
C LYS A 172 -13.44 -15.91 2.44
N ASP A 173 -13.04 -16.68 1.42
CA ASP A 173 -12.34 -17.95 1.59
C ASP A 173 -10.81 -17.81 1.46
N GLY A 174 -10.31 -16.60 1.22
CA GLY A 174 -8.87 -16.32 1.06
C GLY A 174 -8.27 -16.94 -0.20
N GLN A 175 -9.12 -17.26 -1.19
CA GLN A 175 -8.71 -17.92 -2.44
C GLN A 175 -8.63 -16.92 -3.60
N PHE A 176 -9.38 -15.82 -3.51
CA PHE A 176 -9.37 -14.69 -4.45
C PHE A 176 -9.65 -15.11 -5.90
N VAL A 177 -10.52 -16.11 -6.09
CA VAL A 177 -10.87 -16.70 -7.40
C VAL A 177 -11.40 -15.69 -8.42
N ASN A 178 -11.91 -14.55 -7.94
CA ASN A 178 -12.43 -13.48 -8.78
C ASN A 178 -11.33 -12.65 -9.46
N PHE A 179 -10.05 -12.89 -9.17
CA PHE A 179 -8.94 -12.17 -9.77
C PHE A 179 -8.15 -13.02 -10.75
N PHE A 180 -7.46 -12.39 -11.71
CA PHE A 180 -6.63 -13.13 -12.66
C PHE A 180 -5.40 -13.78 -11.98
N GLY A 181 -4.88 -13.20 -10.90
CA GLY A 181 -3.74 -13.75 -10.16
C GLY A 181 -4.02 -15.11 -9.49
N SER A 182 -5.29 -15.49 -9.33
CA SER A 182 -5.68 -16.82 -8.80
C SER A 182 -5.60 -17.95 -9.83
N ALA A 183 -5.23 -17.65 -11.07
CA ALA A 183 -5.14 -18.67 -12.11
C ALA A 183 -4.06 -19.72 -11.77
N LYS A 184 -4.33 -21.00 -12.03
CA LYS A 184 -3.46 -22.12 -11.60
C LYS A 184 -2.06 -22.06 -12.22
N GLU A 185 -1.95 -21.43 -13.39
CA GLU A 185 -0.70 -21.19 -14.11
C GLU A 185 0.14 -20.06 -13.52
N ASN A 186 -0.41 -19.25 -12.60
CA ASN A 186 0.35 -18.20 -11.95
C ASN A 186 1.34 -18.82 -10.95
N THR A 187 2.61 -18.89 -11.36
CA THR A 187 3.71 -19.38 -10.52
C THR A 187 3.92 -18.56 -9.24
N LEU A 188 3.35 -17.36 -9.16
CA LEU A 188 3.39 -16.47 -7.98
C LEU A 188 2.09 -16.49 -7.19
N ILE A 189 1.14 -17.39 -7.47
CA ILE A 189 -0.20 -17.42 -6.88
C ILE A 189 -0.17 -17.27 -5.37
N GLU A 190 0.72 -17.97 -4.69
CA GLU A 190 0.72 -17.96 -3.23
C GLU A 190 1.26 -16.66 -2.64
N LYS A 191 2.33 -16.08 -3.23
CA LYS A 191 2.82 -14.73 -2.85
C LYS A 191 1.72 -13.71 -3.08
N TRP A 192 1.03 -13.83 -4.21
CA TRP A 192 -0.09 -12.96 -4.56
C TRP A 192 -1.26 -13.09 -3.59
N GLN A 193 -1.63 -14.30 -3.16
CA GLN A 193 -2.66 -14.52 -2.13
C GLN A 193 -2.26 -13.88 -0.79
N ALA A 194 -0.99 -14.05 -0.37
CA ALA A 194 -0.47 -13.41 0.85
C ALA A 194 -0.54 -11.87 0.78
N LEU A 195 -0.19 -11.27 -0.37
CA LEU A 195 -0.33 -9.83 -0.59
C LEU A 195 -1.80 -9.37 -0.50
N MET A 196 -2.73 -10.16 -1.03
CA MET A 196 -4.17 -9.87 -0.97
C MET A 196 -4.71 -9.97 0.47
N GLU A 197 -4.26 -10.95 1.27
CA GLU A 197 -4.60 -11.07 2.69
C GLU A 197 -4.12 -9.86 3.50
N ILE A 198 -2.86 -9.45 3.30
CA ILE A 198 -2.31 -8.24 3.91
C ILE A 198 -3.12 -7.01 3.49
N GLY A 199 -3.41 -6.86 2.20
CA GLY A 199 -4.19 -5.73 1.69
C GLY A 199 -5.61 -5.64 2.26
N LYS A 200 -6.28 -6.77 2.48
CA LYS A 200 -7.58 -6.82 3.18
C LYS A 200 -7.48 -6.28 4.59
N TYR A 201 -6.40 -6.64 5.30
CA TYR A 201 -6.19 -6.18 6.66
C TYR A 201 -5.86 -4.69 6.71
N LEU A 202 -4.96 -4.20 5.85
CA LEU A 202 -4.64 -2.77 5.74
C LEU A 202 -5.87 -1.93 5.37
N LEU A 203 -6.73 -2.44 4.47
CA LEU A 203 -8.00 -1.79 4.11
C LEU A 203 -8.92 -1.58 5.32
N LYS A 204 -9.00 -2.56 6.23
CA LYS A 204 -9.88 -2.50 7.41
C LYS A 204 -9.57 -1.28 8.29
N TYR A 205 -8.33 -0.80 8.29
CA TYR A 205 -7.90 0.34 9.12
C TYR A 205 -7.43 1.54 8.31
N ASN A 206 -7.56 1.49 6.98
CA ASN A 206 -7.15 2.55 6.06
C ASN A 206 -5.67 2.97 6.22
N GLU A 207 -4.78 2.00 6.45
CA GLU A 207 -3.35 2.24 6.65
C GLU A 207 -2.61 2.37 5.31
N PHE A 208 -2.74 3.53 4.68
CA PHE A 208 -2.12 3.89 3.41
C PHE A 208 -1.61 5.34 3.41
N PRO A 209 -0.73 5.72 2.47
CA PRO A 209 -0.33 7.12 2.32
C PRO A 209 -1.54 8.04 2.15
N SER A 210 -1.59 9.14 2.90
CA SER A 210 -2.75 10.04 2.94
C SER A 210 -3.10 10.59 1.56
N GLN A 211 -2.09 10.90 0.73
CA GLN A 211 -2.30 11.39 -0.63
C GLN A 211 -3.10 10.38 -1.49
N ILE A 212 -2.91 9.07 -1.28
CA ILE A 212 -3.65 8.02 -1.97
C ILE A 212 -5.07 7.93 -1.45
N VAL A 213 -5.24 7.97 -0.12
CA VAL A 213 -6.56 7.94 0.53
C VAL A 213 -7.41 9.12 0.05
N ASP A 214 -6.88 10.35 0.13
CA ASP A 214 -7.55 11.57 -0.31
C ASP A 214 -8.00 11.48 -1.78
N CYS A 215 -7.15 10.91 -2.64
CA CYS A 215 -7.46 10.70 -4.05
C CYS A 215 -8.64 9.73 -4.22
N ILE A 216 -8.59 8.57 -3.54
CA ILE A 216 -9.64 7.56 -3.56
C ILE A 216 -10.97 8.13 -3.07
N GLU A 217 -10.95 8.88 -1.97
CA GLU A 217 -12.15 9.50 -1.39
C GLU A 217 -12.75 10.56 -2.29
N LYS A 218 -11.92 11.41 -2.90
CA LYS A 218 -12.36 12.40 -3.87
C LYS A 218 -13.04 11.76 -5.07
N GLU A 219 -12.47 10.69 -5.63
CA GLU A 219 -13.07 9.96 -6.74
C GLU A 219 -14.36 9.23 -6.35
N ARG A 220 -14.43 8.67 -5.13
CA ARG A 220 -15.67 8.10 -4.57
C ARG A 220 -16.75 9.16 -4.40
N GLY A 221 -16.38 10.34 -3.90
CA GLY A 221 -17.29 11.48 -3.69
C GLY A 221 -17.86 12.04 -4.99
N LYS A 222 -17.07 12.08 -6.08
CA LYS A 222 -17.55 12.45 -7.42
C LYS A 222 -18.64 11.48 -7.90
N ARG A 223 -18.42 10.17 -7.78
CA ARG A 223 -19.37 9.15 -8.24
C ARG A 223 -20.64 9.07 -7.41
N ASN A 224 -20.58 9.39 -6.11
CA ASN A 224 -21.78 9.46 -5.25
C ASN A 224 -22.69 10.66 -5.60
N LYS A 225 -22.17 11.70 -6.25
CA LYS A 225 -23.01 12.76 -6.84
C LYS A 225 -23.69 12.31 -8.14
N ASP A 226 -23.06 11.40 -8.89
CA ASP A 226 -23.56 10.91 -10.18
C ASP A 226 -24.41 9.62 -10.08
N ASN A 227 -24.31 8.87 -8.97
CA ASN A 227 -25.11 7.69 -8.70
C ASN A 227 -25.73 7.78 -7.31
N ASN A 228 -27.02 8.12 -7.25
CA ASN A 228 -27.85 7.85 -6.08
C ASN A 228 -28.06 6.33 -5.94
N LYS A 229 -27.03 5.62 -5.46
CA LYS A 229 -27.14 4.28 -4.88
C LYS A 229 -26.05 4.12 -3.82
N THR A 230 -26.52 4.18 -2.59
CA THR A 230 -25.84 4.09 -1.31
C THR A 230 -24.87 2.90 -1.24
N LEU A 231 -23.58 3.20 -1.04
CA LEU A 231 -22.61 2.30 -0.43
C LEU A 231 -22.12 2.99 0.86
N GLY A 232 -22.19 2.28 1.99
CA GLY A 232 -22.19 2.83 3.35
C GLY A 232 -21.18 3.95 3.60
N SER A 233 -21.67 5.07 4.12
CA SER A 233 -20.84 6.18 4.60
C SER A 233 -19.86 5.68 5.66
N MET A 234 -18.57 5.96 5.47
CA MET A 234 -17.54 5.75 6.48
C MET A 234 -17.94 6.45 7.78
N THR A 235 -17.94 5.71 8.89
CA THR A 235 -18.34 6.24 10.20
C THR A 235 -17.25 7.18 10.72
N TYR A 236 -17.59 8.07 11.64
CA TYR A 236 -16.59 8.93 12.27
C TYR A 236 -15.59 8.13 13.12
N LYS A 237 -15.97 6.93 13.57
CA LYS A 237 -15.04 6.00 14.21
C LYS A 237 -13.92 5.60 13.25
N ASP A 238 -14.26 5.21 12.03
CA ASP A 238 -13.29 4.81 11.01
C ASP A 238 -12.36 5.97 10.63
N LYS A 239 -12.91 7.19 10.55
CA LYS A 239 -12.12 8.40 10.29
C LYS A 239 -11.15 8.72 11.41
N VAL A 240 -11.60 8.67 12.67
CA VAL A 240 -10.73 8.93 13.82
C VAL A 240 -9.57 7.94 13.90
N LEU A 241 -9.86 6.66 13.69
CA LEU A 241 -8.86 5.61 13.76
C LEU A 241 -7.85 5.64 12.61
N SER A 242 -8.18 6.25 11.47
CA SER A 242 -7.30 6.33 10.30
C SER A 242 -6.55 7.65 10.19
N GLU A 243 -7.23 8.78 10.42
CA GLU A 243 -6.66 10.13 10.25
C GLU A 243 -5.80 10.57 11.45
N PHE A 244 -6.03 10.00 12.64
CA PHE A 244 -5.38 10.43 13.88
C PHE A 244 -4.63 9.30 14.58
N SER A 245 -4.30 8.20 13.88
CA SER A 245 -3.53 7.09 14.46
C SER A 245 -2.09 7.49 14.82
N ASN A 246 -1.43 6.63 15.59
CA ASN A 246 0.02 6.71 15.82
C ASN A 246 0.80 6.80 14.49
N SER A 247 0.38 6.05 13.47
CA SER A 247 0.95 6.12 12.12
C SER A 247 0.74 7.49 11.49
N ALA A 248 -0.45 8.10 11.66
CA ALA A 248 -0.71 9.45 11.17
C ALA A 248 0.17 10.49 11.88
N TYR A 249 0.35 10.35 13.20
CA TYR A 249 1.24 11.20 13.99
C TYR A 249 2.71 11.07 13.55
N LEU A 250 3.21 9.85 13.38
CA LEU A 250 4.56 9.56 12.86
C LEU A 250 4.76 10.16 11.47
N ARG A 251 3.78 10.01 10.57
CA ARG A 251 3.85 10.61 9.22
C ARG A 251 3.92 12.14 9.25
N LEU A 252 3.23 12.78 10.20
CA LEU A 252 3.19 14.23 10.33
C LEU A 252 4.44 14.81 11.00
N THR A 253 4.95 14.16 12.03
CA THR A 253 5.96 14.73 12.93
C THR A 253 7.34 14.09 12.83
N GLY A 254 7.43 12.88 12.25
CA GLY A 254 8.64 12.05 12.29
C GLY A 254 8.88 11.32 13.61
N GLU A 255 8.03 11.53 14.62
CA GLU A 255 8.18 10.91 15.94
C GLU A 255 7.52 9.52 15.99
N PRO A 256 8.20 8.49 16.51
CA PRO A 256 7.82 7.08 16.37
C PRO A 256 6.55 6.69 17.13
N ASN A 257 6.06 7.50 18.06
CA ASN A 257 4.95 7.15 18.94
C ASN A 257 4.29 8.35 19.64
N PHE A 258 3.08 8.11 20.14
CA PHE A 258 2.31 9.03 20.99
C PHE A 258 3.00 9.37 22.34
N ASP A 259 4.18 8.84 22.66
CA ASP A 259 4.88 9.13 23.93
C ASP A 259 5.28 10.61 24.05
N HIS A 260 5.52 11.28 22.91
CA HIS A 260 5.91 12.68 22.83
C HIS A 260 4.80 13.60 22.33
N VAL A 261 3.57 13.08 22.25
CA VAL A 261 2.44 13.86 21.71
C VAL A 261 2.03 14.97 22.67
N PRO A 262 1.59 16.13 22.16
CA PRO A 262 0.94 17.13 23.00
C PRO A 262 -0.12 16.52 23.92
N GLY A 263 -0.10 16.89 25.20
CA GLY A 263 -1.02 16.33 26.21
C GLY A 263 -2.50 16.45 25.81
N THR A 264 -2.86 17.50 25.07
CA THR A 264 -4.22 17.67 24.53
C THR A 264 -4.63 16.55 23.58
N ILE A 265 -3.73 16.09 22.72
CA ILE A 265 -3.99 14.96 21.80
C ILE A 265 -3.98 13.65 22.58
N SER A 266 -3.05 13.47 23.54
CA SER A 266 -3.02 12.29 24.41
C SER A 266 -4.35 12.10 25.15
N ASP A 267 -4.91 13.17 25.70
CA ASP A 267 -6.20 13.15 26.41
C ASP A 267 -7.38 12.86 25.46
N LEU A 268 -7.35 13.41 24.24
CA LEU A 268 -8.36 13.08 23.23
C LEU A 268 -8.24 11.61 22.78
N TRP A 269 -7.02 11.05 22.71
CA TRP A 269 -6.80 9.66 22.34
C TRP A 269 -7.31 8.68 23.41
N ARG A 270 -7.25 9.04 24.70
CA ARG A 270 -7.92 8.26 25.76
C ARG A 270 -9.44 8.16 25.54
N ASN A 271 -10.05 9.20 24.97
CA ASN A 271 -11.48 9.14 24.62
C ASN A 271 -11.74 8.17 23.45
N VAL A 272 -10.80 7.97 22.52
CA VAL A 272 -10.93 6.95 21.45
C VAL A 272 -11.06 5.55 22.07
N GLN A 273 -10.23 5.24 23.08
CA GLN A 273 -10.29 3.97 23.80
C GLN A 273 -11.62 3.80 24.53
N SER A 274 -12.08 4.84 25.25
CA SER A 274 -13.35 4.82 25.98
C SER A 274 -14.56 4.65 25.05
N LEU A 275 -14.64 5.42 23.96
CA LEU A 275 -15.73 5.32 22.98
C LEU A 275 -15.73 3.97 22.26
N SER A 276 -14.57 3.34 22.08
CA SER A 276 -14.45 2.01 21.48
C SER A 276 -14.99 0.92 22.40
N ILE A 277 -14.70 1.00 23.70
CA ILE A 277 -15.17 0.04 24.71
C ILE A 277 -16.68 0.14 24.92
N ASN A 278 -17.22 1.37 24.92
CA ASN A 278 -18.63 1.64 25.21
C ASN A 278 -19.55 1.54 23.99
N GLU A 279 -19.05 1.10 22.83
CA GLU A 279 -19.80 1.05 21.57
C GLU A 279 -20.55 2.36 21.26
N ALA A 280 -19.86 3.49 21.44
CA ALA A 280 -20.45 4.81 21.36
C ALA A 280 -21.05 5.14 19.98
N SER A 281 -22.03 6.03 19.96
CA SER A 281 -22.73 6.45 18.76
C SER A 281 -21.84 7.23 17.78
N ASP A 282 -22.18 7.20 16.49
CA ASP A 282 -21.43 7.91 15.45
C ASP A 282 -21.37 9.44 15.67
N SER A 283 -22.36 10.01 16.40
CA SER A 283 -22.38 11.42 16.80
C SER A 283 -21.30 11.75 17.85
N GLU A 284 -21.04 10.83 18.77
CA GLU A 284 -19.96 10.99 19.77
C GLU A 284 -18.60 10.89 19.10
N TRP A 285 -18.45 9.95 18.16
CA TRP A 285 -17.27 9.84 17.31
C TRP A 285 -17.05 11.09 16.46
N LYS A 286 -18.12 11.69 15.90
CA LYS A 286 -18.04 12.97 15.19
C LYS A 286 -17.50 14.09 16.07
N THR A 287 -17.98 14.17 17.31
CA THR A 287 -17.52 15.18 18.25
C THR A 287 -16.04 15.02 18.57
N LEU A 288 -15.57 13.78 18.71
CA LEU A 288 -14.15 13.49 18.93
C LEU A 288 -13.30 13.79 17.69
N TYR A 289 -13.79 13.44 16.50
CA TYR A 289 -13.15 13.73 15.22
C TYR A 289 -12.82 15.21 15.06
N GLU A 290 -13.81 16.10 15.27
CA GLU A 290 -13.61 17.55 15.13
C GLU A 290 -12.56 18.10 16.11
N LYS A 291 -12.50 17.54 17.32
CA LYS A 291 -11.50 17.92 18.33
C LYS A 291 -10.10 17.45 17.94
N LEU A 292 -9.96 16.18 17.54
CA LEU A 292 -8.68 15.62 17.11
C LEU A 292 -8.16 16.33 15.87
N LYS A 293 -9.02 16.62 14.89
CA LYS A 293 -8.68 17.38 13.69
C LYS A 293 -8.07 18.73 14.02
N LYS A 294 -8.72 19.49 14.91
CA LYS A 294 -8.24 20.79 15.35
C LYS A 294 -6.86 20.75 16.01
N GLU A 295 -6.57 19.69 16.78
CA GLU A 295 -5.27 19.56 17.43
C GLU A 295 -4.19 19.03 16.46
N PHE A 296 -4.52 18.08 15.60
CA PHE A 296 -3.59 17.56 14.58
C PHE A 296 -3.21 18.62 13.53
N ASP A 297 -4.13 19.52 13.17
CA ASP A 297 -3.81 20.63 12.26
C ASP A 297 -2.78 21.63 12.84
N LYS A 298 -2.53 21.61 14.16
CA LYS A 298 -1.44 22.40 14.79
C LYS A 298 -0.07 21.74 14.70
N LEU A 299 -0.01 20.47 14.30
CA LEU A 299 1.24 19.71 14.15
C LEU A 299 1.87 19.88 12.76
N LYS A 300 1.14 20.50 11.81
CA LYS A 300 1.63 20.88 10.48
C LYS A 300 2.38 22.20 10.55
#